data_AF-A0A3A4VIF7-F1
#
_entry.id   AF-A0A3A4VIF7-F1
#
_cell.length_a   1.000
_cell.length_b   1.000
_cell.length_c   1.000
_cell.angle_alpha   90.00
_cell.angle_beta   90.00
_cell.angle_gamma   90.00
#
_symmetry.space_group_name_H-M   'P 1'
#
loop_
_entity.id
_entity.type
_entity.pdbx_description
1 polymer ?
#
loop_
_entity_poly.entity_id
_entity_poly.type
_entity_poly.pdbx_seq_one_letter_code
_entity_poly.pdbx_strand_id
1 'polypeptide(L)'
;MRVEVPTSLRAIVLNIRGSGDKRFAVAYAETPEAPFTNSTSITFSLSDWTGTTDPRKGEVVELAEIREFAKGWRALLARPATSRKQRGDSG
;
A
#
# COMPACT_ATOMS: atom_id res chain seq x y z
N MET A 1 -24.30 3.45 7.36
CA MET A 1 -23.08 4.27 7.50
C MET A 1 -22.17 3.89 6.33
N ARG A 2 -21.88 4.82 5.41
CA ARG A 2 -20.91 4.55 4.33
C ARG A 2 -19.52 4.77 4.94
N VAL A 3 -18.67 3.76 4.88
CA VAL A 3 -17.26 3.90 5.25
C VAL A 3 -16.60 4.71 4.14
N GLU A 4 -16.13 5.90 4.45
CA GLU A 4 -15.34 6.68 3.50
C GLU A 4 -13.96 6.05 3.40
N VAL A 5 -13.58 5.65 2.18
CA VAL A 5 -12.27 5.10 1.90
C VAL A 5 -11.37 6.25 1.45
N PRO A 6 -10.20 6.46 2.07
CA PRO A 6 -9.29 7.50 1.63
C PRO A 6 -8.84 7.27 0.18
N THR A 7 -8.61 8.36 -0.54
CA THR A 7 -8.16 8.33 -1.95
C THR A 7 -6.79 7.69 -2.11
N SER A 8 -5.95 7.80 -1.08
CA SER A 8 -4.62 7.19 -1.01
C SER A 8 -4.27 6.84 0.42
N LEU A 9 -3.54 5.74 0.61
CA LEU A 9 -3.06 5.27 1.91
C LEU A 9 -1.57 4.96 1.83
N ARG A 10 -0.79 5.40 2.81
CA ARG A 10 0.59 4.93 2.99
C ARG A 10 0.58 3.62 3.77
N ALA A 11 1.28 2.61 3.24
CA ALA A 11 1.29 1.27 3.81
C ALA A 11 2.69 0.66 3.77
N ILE A 12 2.99 -0.22 4.73
CA ILE A 12 4.26 -0.94 4.83
C ILE A 12 4.07 -2.34 4.27
N VAL A 13 4.89 -2.74 3.30
CA VAL A 13 4.87 -4.09 2.73
C VAL A 13 5.44 -5.08 3.74
N LEU A 14 4.65 -6.09 4.14
CA LEU A 14 5.11 -7.12 5.07
C LEU A 14 5.42 -8.46 4.40
N ASN A 15 4.74 -8.77 3.29
CA ASN A 15 4.95 -10.01 2.55
C ASN A 15 4.77 -9.80 1.05
N ILE A 16 5.49 -10.59 0.27
CA ILE A 16 5.28 -10.76 -1.16
C ILE A 16 5.00 -12.23 -1.39
N ARG A 17 3.91 -12.53 -2.11
CA ARG A 17 3.40 -13.88 -2.30
C ARG A 17 3.14 -14.12 -3.79
N GLY A 18 2.90 -15.38 -4.13
CA GLY A 18 2.63 -15.82 -5.50
C GLY A 18 3.90 -16.10 -6.31
N SER A 19 3.70 -16.42 -7.58
CA SER A 19 4.76 -16.74 -8.55
C SER A 19 4.38 -16.21 -9.94
N GLY A 20 5.40 -15.85 -10.74
CA GLY A 20 5.21 -15.26 -12.07
C GLY A 20 4.30 -14.02 -12.04
N ASP A 21 3.35 -13.97 -12.97
CA ASP A 21 2.41 -12.84 -13.13
C ASP A 21 1.34 -12.76 -12.04
N LYS A 22 1.24 -13.78 -11.18
CA LYS A 22 0.27 -13.83 -10.06
C LYS A 22 0.88 -13.35 -8.74
N ARG A 23 2.00 -12.62 -8.81
CA ARG A 23 2.64 -12.06 -7.62
C ARG A 23 1.85 -10.86 -7.09
N PHE A 24 1.76 -10.79 -5.77
CA PHE A 24 1.10 -9.69 -5.07
C PHE A 24 1.81 -9.41 -3.75
N ALA A 25 1.70 -8.18 -3.30
CA ALA A 25 2.21 -7.75 -2.01
C ALA A 25 1.05 -7.62 -1.01
N VAL A 26 1.36 -7.85 0.26
CA VAL A 26 0.48 -7.61 1.40
C VAL A 26 1.10 -6.48 2.22
N ALA A 27 0.34 -5.41 2.40
CA ALA A 27 0.74 -4.24 3.14
C ALA A 27 -0.29 -3.89 4.23
N TYR A 28 0.17 -3.15 5.22
CA TYR A 28 -0.65 -2.65 6.34
C TYR A 28 -0.45 -1.14 6.44
N ALA A 29 -1.49 -0.40 6.83
CA ALA A 29 -1.42 1.04 6.99
C ALA A 29 -0.19 1.44 7.84
N GLU A 30 0.61 2.39 7.35
CA GLU A 30 1.75 2.95 8.09
C GLU A 30 1.24 3.73 9.31
N THR A 31 0.14 4.47 9.12
CA THR A 31 -0.60 5.15 10.18
C THR A 31 -2.06 4.68 10.14
N PRO A 32 -2.60 4.12 11.23
CA PRO A 32 -3.99 3.69 11.28
C PRO A 32 -4.97 4.85 11.05
N GLU A 33 -5.90 4.65 10.13
CA GLU A 33 -7.04 5.53 9.91
C GLU A 33 -8.24 4.68 9.51
N ALA A 34 -9.46 5.02 9.93
CA ALA A 34 -10.61 4.19 9.56
C ALA A 34 -10.80 4.20 8.02
N PRO A 35 -11.06 3.03 7.38
CA PRO A 35 -11.25 1.70 7.97
C PRO A 35 -9.98 0.85 8.16
N PHE A 36 -8.81 1.37 7.77
CA PHE A 36 -7.52 0.70 7.81
C PHE A 36 -6.83 0.77 9.18
N THR A 37 -7.15 -0.20 10.03
CA THR A 37 -6.43 -0.40 11.31
C THR A 37 -5.11 -1.15 11.10
N ASN A 38 -4.28 -1.26 12.15
CA ASN A 38 -3.04 -2.05 12.13
C ASN A 38 -3.24 -3.55 11.80
N SER A 39 -4.47 -4.07 11.94
CA SER A 39 -4.80 -5.46 11.57
C SER A 39 -5.41 -5.59 10.17
N THR A 40 -5.68 -4.46 9.50
CA THR A 40 -6.30 -4.45 8.18
C THR A 40 -5.22 -4.64 7.13
N SER A 41 -5.27 -5.79 6.44
CA SER A 41 -4.39 -6.06 5.31
C SER A 41 -4.97 -5.46 4.03
N ILE A 42 -4.11 -4.78 3.28
CA ILE A 42 -4.38 -4.30 1.93
C ILE A 42 -3.43 -5.02 0.98
N THR A 43 -3.97 -5.59 -0.09
CA THR A 43 -3.20 -6.28 -1.13
C THR A 43 -3.08 -5.43 -2.39
N PHE A 44 -2.03 -5.63 -3.17
CA PHE A 44 -1.92 -5.09 -4.53
C PHE A 44 -1.15 -6.06 -5.41
N SER A 45 -1.52 -6.18 -6.69
CA SER A 45 -0.77 -7.02 -7.61
C SER A 45 0.53 -6.32 -8.00
N LEU A 46 1.59 -7.10 -8.25
CA LEU A 46 2.82 -6.54 -8.83
C LEU A 46 2.61 -6.09 -10.28
N SER A 47 1.52 -6.47 -10.96
CA SER A 47 1.12 -5.86 -12.23
C SER A 47 0.62 -4.41 -12.09
N ASP A 48 0.10 -4.08 -10.91
CA ASP A 48 -0.46 -2.76 -10.59
C ASP A 48 0.62 -1.84 -9.96
N TRP A 49 1.85 -2.34 -9.84
CA TRP A 49 3.00 -1.65 -9.27
C TRP A 49 3.70 -0.79 -10.32
N THR A 50 3.92 0.49 -9.99
CA THR A 50 4.54 1.45 -10.92
C THR A 50 6.00 1.77 -10.59
N GLY A 51 6.61 1.08 -9.63
CA GLY A 51 8.03 1.24 -9.30
C GLY A 51 8.93 0.50 -10.29
N THR A 52 10.18 0.96 -10.44
CA THR A 52 11.15 0.36 -11.38
C THR A 52 11.63 -1.03 -10.95
N THR A 53 11.59 -1.31 -9.65
CA THR A 53 11.87 -2.63 -9.08
C THR A 53 10.72 -3.06 -8.20
N ASP A 54 10.51 -4.36 -8.07
CA ASP A 54 9.55 -4.92 -7.11
C ASP A 54 9.72 -4.28 -5.72
N PRO A 55 8.61 -4.03 -5.01
CA PRO A 55 8.68 -3.51 -3.65
C PRO A 55 9.37 -4.53 -2.74
N ARG A 56 9.96 -4.06 -1.65
CA ARG A 56 10.64 -4.90 -0.65
C ARG A 56 9.84 -4.99 0.64
N LYS A 57 10.05 -6.06 1.40
CA LYS A 57 9.55 -6.14 2.77
C LYS A 57 10.14 -4.99 3.60
N GLY A 58 9.28 -4.28 4.33
CA GLY A 58 9.60 -3.10 5.12
C GLY A 58 9.54 -1.78 4.32
N GLU A 59 9.32 -1.84 3.00
CA GLU A 59 9.19 -0.64 2.19
C GLU A 59 7.83 0.02 2.41
N VAL A 60 7.84 1.36 2.50
CA VAL A 60 6.64 2.17 2.51
C VAL A 60 6.20 2.42 1.07
N VAL A 61 4.95 2.10 0.79
CA VAL A 61 4.31 2.29 -0.51
C VAL A 61 3.11 3.20 -0.37
N GLU A 62 2.76 3.85 -1.46
CA GLU A 62 1.51 4.58 -1.57
C GLU A 62 0.52 3.74 -2.37
N LEU A 63 -0.62 3.44 -1.74
CA LEU A 63 -1.72 2.68 -2.31
C LEU A 63 -2.84 3.64 -2.68
N ALA A 64 -3.43 3.47 -3.85
CA ALA A 64 -4.60 4.24 -4.26
C ALA A 64 -5.65 3.33 -4.92
N GLU A 65 -6.83 3.90 -5.16
CA GLU A 65 -7.99 3.17 -5.69
C GLU A 65 -8.31 1.92 -4.86
N ILE A 66 -8.28 2.08 -3.53
CA ILE A 66 -8.48 0.99 -2.59
C ILE A 66 -9.96 0.61 -2.56
N ARG A 67 -10.25 -0.67 -2.74
CA ARG A 67 -11.62 -1.21 -2.76
C ARG A 67 -11.73 -2.38 -1.80
N GLU A 68 -12.92 -2.52 -1.24
CA GLU A 68 -13.30 -3.69 -0.44
C GLU A 68 -13.66 -4.85 -1.38
N PHE A 69 -13.11 -6.02 -1.09
CA PHE A 69 -13.41 -7.30 -1.74
C PHE A 69 -13.83 -8.32 -0.67
N ALA A 70 -14.40 -9.44 -1.12
CA ALA A 70 -14.93 -10.48 -0.23
C ALA A 70 -13.94 -11.03 0.82
N LYS A 71 -12.63 -10.84 0.65
CA LYS A 71 -11.58 -11.33 1.55
C LYS A 71 -10.68 -10.23 2.12
N GLY A 72 -11.08 -8.96 2.03
CA GLY A 72 -10.32 -7.83 2.53
C GLY A 72 -10.14 -6.73 1.48
N TRP A 73 -9.10 -5.92 1.64
CA TRP A 73 -8.91 -4.73 0.83
C TRP A 73 -7.88 -4.94 -0.27
N ARG A 74 -8.10 -4.31 -1.42
CA ARG A 74 -7.16 -4.32 -2.52
C ARG A 74 -7.01 -2.93 -3.14
N ALA A 75 -5.76 -2.52 -3.35
CA ALA A 75 -5.41 -1.35 -4.13
C ALA A 75 -5.25 -1.74 -5.60
N LEU A 76 -5.73 -0.88 -6.50
CA LEU A 76 -5.56 -1.04 -7.96
C LEU A 76 -4.40 -0.20 -8.51
N LEU A 77 -3.79 0.61 -7.64
CA LEU A 77 -2.57 1.35 -7.94
C LEU A 77 -1.63 1.26 -6.74
N ALA A 78 -0.36 0.93 -6.99
CA ALA A 78 0.67 0.92 -5.99
C ALA A 78 1.98 1.52 -6.53
N ARG A 79 2.63 2.36 -5.73
CA ARG A 79 3.89 3.02 -6.12
C ARG A 79 4.84 3.18 -4.94
N PRO A 80 6.16 3.30 -5.19
CA PRO A 80 7.11 3.66 -4.13
C PRO A 80 6.64 4.95 -3.46
N ALA A 81 6.58 4.97 -2.13
CA ALA A 81 6.30 6.22 -1.44
C ALA A 81 7.48 7.15 -1.70
N THR A 82 7.25 8.34 -2.25
CA THR A 82 8.29 9.35 -2.27
C THR A 82 8.65 9.66 -0.82
N SER A 83 9.94 9.56 -0.49
CA SER A 83 10.44 10.09 0.76
C SER A 83 9.90 11.50 0.87
N ARG A 84 9.15 11.80 1.93
CA ARG A 84 8.85 13.19 2.25
C ARG A 84 10.22 13.81 2.46
N LYS A 85 10.73 14.57 1.47
CA LYS A 85 11.84 15.49 1.72
C LYS A 85 11.37 16.28 2.93
N GLN A 86 11.94 16.02 4.09
CA GLN A 86 11.88 16.99 5.16
C GLN A 86 12.50 18.25 4.55
N ARG A 87 11.66 19.19 4.10
CA ARG A 87 12.11 20.57 3.92
C ARG A 87 12.42 21.04 5.32
N GLY A 88 13.70 21.04 5.66
CA GLY A 88 14.15 21.38 7.00
C GLY A 88 15.52 20.81 7.26
N ASP A 89 16.51 21.23 6.48
CA ASP A 89 17.72 21.69 7.13
C ASP A 89 18.21 22.93 6.39
N SER A 90 18.08 24.05 7.08
CA SER A 90 18.65 25.35 6.77
C SER A 90 19.83 25.49 7.72
N GLY A 91 21.04 25.68 7.19
CA GLY A 91 22.24 25.92 7.99
C GLY A 91 23.50 25.56 7.24
#